data_AF-A0A952BIB6-F1
#
_entry.id   AF-A0A952BIB6-F1
#
_cell.length_a   1.000
_cell.length_b   1.000
_cell.length_c   1.000
_cell.angle_alpha   90.00
_cell.angle_beta   90.00
_cell.angle_gamma   90.00
#
_symmetry.space_group_name_H-M   'P 1'
#
loop_
_entity.id
_entity.type
_entity.pdbx_description
1 polymer ?
#
loop_
_entity_poly.entity_id
_entity_poly.type
_entity_poly.pdbx_seq_one_letter_code
_entity_poly.pdbx_strand_id
1 'polypeptide(L)'
;SRPILAAQLSDDPDFITPALILADEPSLRRYGEIMDHTWEAIGKLKKMGISPEFAHYLLPNAVAVRFTESADLLNLHHKHRMRLCYNAQEEIWRASVDEARQVRQVHPRIGRYLLPPCTLREMAGARPLCPEGDRYCGVPVWKLDIGEYERLL
;
A
#
# COMPACT_ATOMS: atom_id res chain seq x y z
N SER A 1 12.05 8.82 -5.49
CA SER A 1 13.44 8.34 -5.65
C SER A 1 13.43 6.83 -5.86
N ARG A 2 14.48 6.22 -6.42
CA ARG A 2 14.60 4.74 -6.43
C ARG A 2 15.24 4.31 -5.11
N PRO A 3 14.60 3.45 -4.30
CA PRO A 3 15.19 3.00 -3.05
C PRO A 3 16.43 2.14 -3.33
N ILE A 4 17.51 2.40 -2.59
CA ILE A 4 18.70 1.54 -2.61
C ILE A 4 18.45 0.44 -1.57
N LEU A 5 17.82 -0.66 -2.00
CA LEU A 5 17.39 -1.74 -1.10
C LEU A 5 18.53 -2.25 -0.21
N ALA A 6 19.72 -2.44 -0.79
CA ALA A 6 20.89 -2.92 -0.03
C ALA A 6 21.32 -2.00 1.12
N ALA A 7 21.01 -0.71 1.05
CA ALA A 7 21.32 0.25 2.11
C ALA A 7 20.25 0.30 3.21
N GLN A 8 19.12 -0.36 3.01
CA GLN A 8 17.96 -0.31 3.90
C GLN A 8 17.69 -1.64 4.61
N LEU A 9 18.30 -2.73 4.13
CA LEU A 9 18.08 -4.07 4.66
C LEU A 9 19.04 -4.36 5.81
N SER A 10 18.47 -4.89 6.89
CA SER A 10 19.23 -5.41 8.02
C SER A 10 19.43 -6.93 7.90
N ASP A 11 20.07 -7.54 8.90
CA ASP A 11 20.12 -9.00 9.02
C ASP A 11 18.85 -9.57 9.66
N ASP A 12 18.03 -8.74 10.31
CA ASP A 12 16.77 -9.14 10.90
C ASP A 12 15.61 -9.09 9.88
N PRO A 13 14.60 -9.97 10.03
CA PRO A 13 13.38 -9.93 9.22
C PRO A 13 12.68 -8.58 9.22
N ASP A 14 12.47 -8.01 8.03
CA ASP A 14 11.82 -6.71 7.83
C ASP A 14 10.83 -6.79 6.66
N PHE A 15 9.58 -7.12 6.99
CA PHE A 15 8.52 -7.39 6.03
C PHE A 15 7.16 -6.88 6.51
N ILE A 16 6.24 -6.71 5.54
CA ILE A 16 4.84 -6.36 5.79
C ILE A 16 3.97 -7.61 5.66
N THR A 17 3.28 -7.97 6.73
CA THR A 17 2.29 -9.06 6.70
C THR A 17 0.97 -8.56 6.11
N PRO A 18 0.44 -9.18 5.02
CA PRO A 18 -0.84 -8.80 4.44
C PRO A 18 -2.00 -8.95 5.44
N ALA A 19 -3.00 -8.07 5.37
CA ALA A 19 -4.14 -8.06 6.29
C ALA A 19 -4.91 -9.39 6.33
N LEU A 20 -5.05 -10.05 5.18
CA LEU A 20 -5.69 -11.37 5.07
C LEU A 20 -4.90 -12.47 5.77
N ILE A 21 -3.57 -12.37 5.80
CA ILE A 21 -2.72 -13.32 6.53
C ILE A 21 -2.81 -13.05 8.04
N LEU A 22 -2.86 -11.79 8.46
CA LEU A 22 -3.05 -11.42 9.87
C LEU A 22 -4.40 -11.91 10.43
N ALA A 23 -5.43 -11.99 9.59
CA ALA A 23 -6.77 -12.40 10.00
C ALA A 23 -6.93 -13.93 10.23
N ASP A 24 -5.98 -14.74 9.76
CA ASP A 24 -6.03 -16.20 9.88
C ASP A 24 -4.78 -16.73 10.61
N GLU A 25 -4.98 -17.23 11.84
CA GLU A 25 -3.86 -17.65 12.71
C GLU A 25 -2.97 -18.75 12.10
N PRO A 26 -3.52 -19.82 11.46
CA PRO A 26 -2.70 -20.79 10.74
C PRO A 26 -1.86 -20.18 9.62
N SER A 27 -2.44 -19.31 8.80
CA SER A 27 -1.72 -18.60 7.73
C SER A 27 -0.64 -17.69 8.29
N LEU A 28 -0.93 -16.95 9.37
CA LEU A 28 0.03 -16.08 10.04
C LEU A 28 1.24 -16.86 10.54
N ARG A 29 1.03 -17.99 11.23
CA ARG A 29 2.13 -18.86 11.68
C ARG A 29 2.96 -19.34 10.51
N ARG A 30 2.31 -19.89 9.47
CA ARG A 30 3.02 -20.43 8.31
C ARG A 30 3.79 -19.35 7.55
N TYR A 31 3.22 -18.16 7.45
CA TYR A 31 3.86 -17.02 6.82
C TYR A 31 5.12 -16.59 7.58
N GLY A 32 5.03 -16.46 8.91
CA GLY A 32 6.16 -16.14 9.78
C GLY A 32 7.32 -17.14 9.62
N GLU A 33 7.03 -18.43 9.66
CA GLU A 33 8.04 -19.49 9.44
C GLU A 33 8.79 -19.34 8.12
N ILE A 34 8.09 -19.00 7.04
CA ILE A 34 8.71 -18.81 5.72
C ILE A 34 9.56 -17.54 5.70
N MET A 35 9.10 -16.44 6.30
CA MET A 35 9.90 -15.23 6.40
C MET A 35 11.18 -15.49 7.20
N ASP A 36 11.10 -16.13 8.37
CA ASP A 36 12.28 -16.46 9.17
C ASP A 36 13.28 -17.31 8.39
N HIS A 37 12.81 -18.34 7.70
CA HIS A 37 13.67 -19.20 6.88
C HIS A 37 14.30 -18.46 5.69
N THR A 38 13.56 -17.56 5.05
CA THR A 38 14.09 -16.71 3.97
C THR A 38 15.21 -15.81 4.47
N TRP A 39 15.04 -15.14 5.61
CA TRP A 39 16.07 -14.29 6.19
C TRP A 39 17.30 -15.07 6.67
N GLU A 40 17.10 -16.25 7.26
CA GLU A 40 18.20 -17.14 7.62
C GLU A 40 19.03 -17.54 6.38
N ALA A 41 18.37 -17.88 5.27
CA ALA A 41 19.03 -18.22 4.01
C ALA A 41 19.81 -17.03 3.43
N ILE A 42 19.25 -15.82 3.46
CA ILE A 42 19.95 -14.59 3.08
C ILE A 42 21.21 -14.40 3.93
N GLY A 43 21.10 -14.54 5.25
CA GLY A 43 22.23 -14.43 6.18
C GLY A 43 23.33 -15.47 5.91
N LYS A 44 22.96 -16.70 5.53
CA LYS A 44 23.93 -17.74 5.13
C LYS A 44 24.68 -17.35 3.85
N LEU A 45 23.99 -16.84 2.83
CA LEU A 45 24.64 -16.38 1.60
C LEU A 45 25.64 -15.23 1.88
N LYS A 46 25.27 -14.26 2.73
CA LYS A 46 26.17 -13.18 3.15
C LYS A 46 27.43 -13.73 3.85
N LYS A 47 27.28 -14.71 4.75
CA LYS A 47 28.40 -15.38 5.45
C LYS A 47 29.32 -16.15 4.50
N MET A 48 28.81 -16.61 3.36
CA MET A 48 29.61 -17.24 2.29
C MET A 48 30.37 -16.21 1.42
N GLY A 49 30.27 -14.92 1.70
CA GLY A 49 30.92 -13.86 0.93
C GLY A 49 30.17 -13.46 -0.34
N ILE A 50 28.92 -13.90 -0.51
CA ILE A 50 28.07 -13.45 -1.62
C ILE A 50 27.71 -11.98 -1.42
N SER A 51 27.76 -11.19 -2.49
CA SER A 51 27.44 -9.77 -2.40
C SER A 51 25.97 -9.55 -2.01
N PRO A 52 25.64 -8.46 -1.30
CA PRO A 52 24.26 -8.19 -0.89
C PRO A 52 23.28 -8.22 -2.06
N GLU A 53 23.65 -7.67 -3.22
CA GLU A 53 22.81 -7.61 -4.42
C GLU A 53 22.37 -9.00 -4.90
N PHE A 54 23.26 -10.00 -4.79
CA PHE A 54 22.95 -11.37 -5.16
C PHE A 54 22.22 -12.12 -4.04
N ALA A 55 22.53 -11.86 -2.78
CA ALA A 55 21.76 -12.42 -1.67
C ALA A 55 20.30 -11.94 -1.70
N HIS A 56 20.05 -10.73 -2.19
CA HIS A 56 18.71 -10.15 -2.33
C HIS A 56 17.80 -10.84 -3.36
N TYR A 57 18.30 -11.76 -4.19
CA TYR A 57 17.43 -12.58 -5.05
C TYR A 57 16.46 -13.47 -4.25
N LEU A 58 16.73 -13.70 -2.96
CA LEU A 58 15.82 -14.43 -2.08
C LEU A 58 14.74 -13.56 -1.43
N LEU A 59 14.79 -12.23 -1.58
CA LEU A 59 13.82 -11.35 -0.92
C LEU A 59 12.40 -11.62 -1.42
N PRO A 60 11.42 -11.72 -0.50
CA PRO A 60 10.03 -11.85 -0.88
C PRO A 60 9.45 -10.49 -1.30
N ASN A 61 8.31 -10.51 -1.99
CA ASN A 61 7.54 -9.29 -2.30
C ASN A 61 7.14 -8.48 -1.05
N ALA A 62 7.12 -9.14 0.11
CA ALA A 62 6.71 -8.54 1.38
C ALA A 62 7.79 -7.66 2.03
N VAL A 63 9.02 -7.63 1.50
CA VAL A 63 10.11 -6.83 2.06
C VAL A 63 9.67 -5.37 2.25
N ALA A 64 9.92 -4.83 3.45
CA ALA A 64 9.56 -3.45 3.73
C ALA A 64 10.49 -2.49 2.98
N VAL A 65 9.93 -1.68 2.09
CA VAL A 65 10.68 -0.71 1.30
C VAL A 65 10.41 0.70 1.82
N ARG A 66 11.49 1.44 2.11
CA ARG A 66 11.40 2.82 2.60
C ARG A 66 11.83 3.76 1.49
N PHE A 67 10.96 4.69 1.10
CA PHE A 67 11.32 5.69 0.10
C PHE A 67 10.59 6.99 0.35
N THR A 68 11.14 8.07 -0.22
CA THR A 68 10.51 9.38 -0.22
C THR A 68 9.89 9.62 -1.59
N GLU A 69 8.61 9.95 -1.57
CA GLU A 69 7.88 10.42 -2.75
C GLU A 69 7.69 11.94 -2.69
N SER A 70 7.72 12.57 -3.84
CA SER A 70 7.34 13.97 -4.01
C SER A 70 6.67 14.12 -5.36
N ALA A 71 5.55 14.83 -5.39
CA ALA A 71 4.76 15.07 -6.59
C ALA A 71 4.09 16.43 -6.50
N ASP A 72 3.82 17.04 -7.65
CA ASP A 72 2.88 18.17 -7.71
C ASP A 72 1.45 17.70 -7.37
N LEU A 73 0.57 18.68 -7.14
CA LEU A 73 -0.81 18.41 -6.75
C LEU A 73 -1.59 17.61 -7.82
N LEU A 74 -1.33 17.84 -9.12
CA LEU A 74 -2.05 17.16 -10.19
C LEU A 74 -1.73 15.66 -10.20
N ASN A 75 -0.44 15.33 -10.09
CA ASN A 75 0.04 13.96 -10.01
C ASN A 75 -0.40 13.28 -8.71
N LEU A 76 -0.36 13.99 -7.58
CA LEU A 76 -0.84 13.48 -6.31
C LEU A 76 -2.35 13.19 -6.36
N HIS A 77 -3.14 14.09 -6.94
CA HIS A 77 -4.57 13.90 -7.13
C HIS A 77 -4.86 12.70 -8.06
N HIS A 78 -4.09 12.53 -9.14
CA HIS A 78 -4.21 11.35 -10.00
C HIS A 78 -3.94 10.05 -9.23
N LYS A 79 -2.86 9.98 -8.43
CA LYS A 79 -2.56 8.84 -7.55
C LYS A 79 -3.75 8.51 -6.66
N HIS A 80 -4.24 9.47 -5.88
CA HIS A 80 -5.34 9.24 -4.94
C HIS A 80 -6.63 8.80 -5.64
N ARG A 81 -6.95 9.39 -6.79
CA ARG A 81 -8.09 8.96 -7.62
C ARG A 81 -7.98 7.48 -8.02
N MET A 82 -6.78 6.98 -8.31
CA MET A 82 -6.59 5.58 -8.72
C MET A 82 -6.43 4.63 -7.53
N ARG A 83 -5.86 5.09 -6.42
CA ARG A 83 -5.44 4.23 -5.30
C ARG A 83 -6.40 4.23 -4.12
N LEU A 84 -7.30 5.20 -4.00
CA LEU A 84 -8.37 5.19 -2.98
C LEU A 84 -9.61 4.41 -3.40
N CYS A 85 -9.70 3.98 -4.67
CA CYS A 85 -10.76 3.08 -5.10
C CYS A 85 -10.61 1.73 -4.38
N TYR A 86 -11.72 1.14 -3.95
CA TYR A 86 -11.72 -0.16 -3.26
C TYR A 86 -11.35 -1.34 -4.18
N ASN A 87 -11.22 -1.13 -5.50
CA ASN A 87 -10.62 -2.11 -6.41
C ASN A 87 -9.09 -2.10 -6.37
N ALA A 88 -8.46 -1.07 -5.78
CA ALA A 88 -7.02 -1.04 -5.64
C ALA A 88 -6.56 -2.18 -4.72
N GLN A 89 -5.33 -2.64 -4.93
CA GLN A 89 -4.68 -3.58 -4.03
C GLN A 89 -4.64 -3.00 -2.61
N GLU A 90 -4.87 -3.83 -1.60
CA GLU A 90 -5.08 -3.38 -0.22
C GLU A 90 -3.89 -2.57 0.33
N GLU A 91 -2.67 -3.01 0.08
CA GLU A 91 -1.47 -2.38 0.63
C GLU A 91 -1.27 -0.94 0.09
N ILE A 92 -1.43 -0.73 -1.22
CA ILE A 92 -1.31 0.62 -1.80
C ILE A 92 -2.52 1.50 -1.45
N TRP A 93 -3.70 0.89 -1.27
CA TRP A 93 -4.88 1.59 -0.79
C TRP A 93 -4.66 2.13 0.62
N ARG A 94 -4.19 1.29 1.56
CA ARG A 94 -3.87 1.70 2.94
C ARG A 94 -2.86 2.83 2.99
N ALA A 95 -1.75 2.71 2.26
CA ALA A 95 -0.74 3.76 2.17
C ALA A 95 -1.35 5.08 1.65
N SER A 96 -2.19 5.01 0.61
CA SER A 96 -2.83 6.20 0.02
C SER A 96 -3.90 6.82 0.92
N VAL A 97 -4.61 6.02 1.73
CA VAL A 97 -5.56 6.53 2.73
C VAL A 97 -4.81 7.32 3.82
N ASP A 98 -3.69 6.78 4.30
CA ASP A 98 -2.87 7.45 5.31
C ASP A 98 -2.31 8.78 4.78
N GLU A 99 -1.76 8.78 3.56
CA GLU A 99 -1.30 10.00 2.87
C GLU A 99 -2.43 11.05 2.75
N ALA A 100 -3.60 10.67 2.24
CA ALA A 100 -4.73 11.58 2.07
C ALA A 100 -5.20 12.18 3.41
N ARG A 101 -5.24 11.38 4.48
CA ARG A 101 -5.61 11.84 5.83
C ARG A 101 -4.61 12.87 6.35
N GLN A 102 -3.31 12.60 6.24
CA GLN A 102 -2.26 13.52 6.66
C GLN A 102 -2.29 14.82 5.84
N VAL A 103 -2.47 14.74 4.52
CA VAL A 103 -2.61 15.94 3.67
C VAL A 103 -3.87 16.73 4.03
N ARG A 104 -5.01 16.07 4.31
CA ARG A 104 -6.24 16.75 4.75
C ARG A 104 -6.08 17.45 6.09
N GLN A 105 -5.29 16.88 7.01
CA GLN A 105 -4.99 17.49 8.29
C GLN A 105 -4.18 18.79 8.13
N VAL A 106 -3.15 18.79 7.29
CA VAL A 106 -2.27 19.95 7.07
C VAL A 106 -2.91 20.98 6.12
N HIS A 107 -3.60 20.53 5.09
CA HIS A 107 -4.21 21.36 4.04
C HIS A 107 -5.68 20.99 3.78
N PRO A 108 -6.62 21.36 4.67
CA PRO A 108 -8.03 20.96 4.58
C PRO A 108 -8.72 21.35 3.26
N ARG A 109 -8.38 22.53 2.72
CA ARG A 109 -8.95 23.03 1.44
C ARG A 109 -8.61 22.13 0.25
N ILE A 110 -7.42 21.53 0.27
CA ILE A 110 -6.93 20.64 -0.79
C ILE A 110 -7.34 19.21 -0.49
N GLY A 111 -7.13 18.74 0.74
CA GLY A 111 -7.36 17.34 1.14
C GLY A 111 -8.80 16.88 0.98
N ARG A 112 -9.79 17.79 1.01
CA ARG A 112 -11.19 17.46 0.70
C ARG A 112 -11.42 16.96 -0.74
N TYR A 113 -10.43 17.06 -1.62
CA TYR A 113 -10.48 16.58 -3.00
C TYR A 113 -9.55 15.38 -3.26
N LEU A 114 -8.83 14.89 -2.25
CA LEU A 114 -8.02 13.68 -2.38
C LEU A 114 -8.89 12.45 -2.07
N LEU A 115 -9.72 12.09 -3.05
CA LEU A 115 -10.83 11.15 -2.89
C LEU A 115 -10.86 10.12 -4.04
N PRO A 116 -11.52 8.96 -3.86
CA PRO A 116 -11.73 8.00 -4.92
C PRO A 116 -12.60 8.58 -6.04
N PRO A 117 -12.58 7.97 -7.24
CA PRO A 117 -13.13 8.60 -8.43
C PRO A 117 -14.66 8.69 -8.37
N CYS A 118 -15.33 7.81 -7.62
CA CYS A 118 -16.77 7.85 -7.43
C CYS A 118 -17.23 9.03 -6.57
N THR A 119 -16.53 9.35 -5.48
CA THR A 119 -16.82 10.52 -4.64
C THR A 119 -16.58 11.81 -5.39
N LEU A 120 -15.48 11.91 -6.16
CA LEU A 120 -15.22 13.07 -7.01
C LEU A 120 -16.32 13.29 -8.06
N ARG A 121 -16.84 12.21 -8.64
CA ARG A 121 -17.96 12.27 -9.60
C ARG A 121 -19.27 12.66 -8.95
N GLU A 122 -19.52 12.21 -7.72
CA GLU A 122 -20.67 12.67 -6.94
C GLU A 122 -20.62 14.17 -6.69
N MET A 123 -19.49 14.68 -6.19
CA MET A 123 -19.27 16.11 -5.94
C MET A 123 -19.46 16.95 -7.22
N ALA A 124 -19.07 16.41 -8.37
CA ALA A 124 -19.21 17.06 -9.67
C ALA A 124 -20.60 16.90 -10.32
N GLY A 125 -21.53 16.15 -9.70
CA GLY A 125 -22.83 15.82 -10.32
C GLY A 125 -22.72 14.92 -11.55
N ALA A 126 -21.58 14.28 -11.78
CA ALA A 126 -21.34 13.43 -12.94
C ALA A 126 -21.98 12.03 -12.79
N ARG A 127 -22.41 11.44 -13.90
CA ARG A 127 -23.01 10.09 -13.95
C ARG A 127 -22.35 9.22 -15.04
N PRO A 128 -22.27 7.89 -14.86
CA PRO A 128 -22.56 7.13 -13.63
C PRO A 128 -21.60 7.50 -12.49
N LEU A 129 -22.00 7.34 -11.22
CA LEU A 129 -21.14 7.69 -10.08
C LEU A 129 -19.88 6.84 -10.05
N CYS A 130 -20.02 5.51 -10.05
CA CYS A 130 -18.90 4.60 -10.17
C CYS A 130 -18.42 4.55 -11.63
N PRO A 131 -17.16 4.92 -11.92
CA PRO A 131 -16.62 4.83 -13.27
C PRO A 131 -16.11 3.43 -13.64
N GLU A 132 -16.07 2.49 -12.68
CA GLU A 132 -15.54 1.14 -12.89
C GLU A 132 -16.54 0.19 -13.59
N GLY A 133 -17.80 0.62 -13.77
CA GLY A 133 -18.82 -0.15 -14.48
C GLY A 133 -19.04 -1.52 -13.85
N ASP A 134 -18.87 -2.58 -14.64
CA ASP A 134 -18.99 -3.98 -14.22
C ASP A 134 -18.01 -4.37 -13.11
N ARG A 135 -16.94 -3.60 -12.92
CA ARG A 135 -16.00 -3.76 -11.81
C ARG A 135 -16.39 -2.94 -10.59
N TYR A 136 -17.66 -2.59 -10.40
CA TYR A 136 -18.09 -1.90 -9.19
C TYR A 136 -17.68 -2.71 -7.95
N CYS A 137 -16.96 -2.05 -7.04
CA CYS A 137 -16.45 -2.68 -5.81
C CYS A 137 -17.52 -3.14 -4.80
N GLY A 138 -18.81 -2.98 -5.11
CA GLY A 138 -19.92 -3.35 -4.21
C GLY A 138 -20.24 -2.30 -3.13
N VAL A 139 -19.30 -1.41 -2.82
CA VAL A 139 -19.44 -0.42 -1.74
C VAL A 139 -19.75 0.98 -2.29
N PRO A 140 -20.77 1.69 -1.79
CA PRO A 140 -21.10 3.05 -2.20
C PRO A 140 -20.16 4.07 -1.53
N VAL A 141 -18.85 3.98 -1.82
CA VAL A 141 -17.78 4.75 -1.16
C VAL A 141 -17.99 6.27 -1.23
N TRP A 142 -18.74 6.76 -2.22
CA TRP A 142 -19.09 8.18 -2.33
C TRP A 142 -19.92 8.70 -1.15
N LYS A 143 -20.63 7.82 -0.44
CA LYS A 143 -21.39 8.18 0.77
C LYS A 143 -20.57 8.21 2.06
N LEU A 144 -19.28 7.88 2.00
CA LEU A 144 -18.39 7.72 3.15
C LEU A 144 -17.37 8.85 3.20
N ASP A 145 -17.11 9.38 4.40
CA ASP A 145 -15.92 10.18 4.68
C ASP A 145 -14.68 9.27 4.77
N ILE A 146 -13.49 9.80 4.48
CA ILE A 146 -12.23 9.06 4.57
C ILE A 146 -11.98 8.48 5.97
N GLY A 147 -12.53 9.07 7.03
CA GLY A 147 -12.46 8.53 8.39
C GLY A 147 -13.26 7.22 8.57
N GLU A 148 -14.27 7.01 7.75
CA GLU A 148 -15.17 5.85 7.75
C GLU A 148 -14.69 4.75 6.79
N TYR A 149 -13.58 4.98 6.08
CA TYR A 149 -13.00 3.99 5.19
C TYR A 149 -12.49 2.80 5.98
N GLU A 150 -13.19 1.69 5.85
CA GLU A 150 -12.80 0.40 6.37
C GLU A 150 -12.68 -0.60 5.22
N ARG A 151 -11.62 -1.40 5.28
CA ARG A 151 -11.43 -2.56 4.41
C ARG A 151 -10.72 -3.64 5.21
N LEU A 152 -11.50 -4.63 5.62
CA LEU A 152 -11.06 -6.00 5.73
C LEU A 152 -11.67 -6.64 4.51
N LEU A 153 -10.85 -7.06 3.55
CA LEU A 153 -11.34 -7.67 2.31
C LEU A 153 -12.33 -8.80 2.63
#